data_AF-A0A367M2F0-F1
#
_entry.id   AF-A0A367M2F0-F1
#
_cell.length_a   1.000
_cell.length_b   1.000
_cell.length_c   1.000
_cell.angle_alpha   90.00
_cell.angle_beta   90.00
_cell.angle_gamma   90.00
#
_symmetry.space_group_name_H-M   'P 1'
#
loop_
_entity.id
_entity.type
_entity.pdbx_description
1 polymer ?
#
loop_
_entity_poly.entity_id
_entity_poly.type
_entity_poly.pdbx_seq_one_letter_code
_entity_poly.pdbx_strand_id
1 'polypeptide(L)'
;LETVANLDAKKLGDAGEIEKVKAEIGKAYDTKLTEATTRAEQLEQQLYAEKIGGSFSRSKFVADRLAVPADMVQSVFGKHLKIEDGNVVAYDAHGNKLYSKARPGEAADFDEALEILVDQYPYRDQILKGSGHSGGGTPPGGKPSGSTAKSLADCKTEAEKVAYLETIK
;
A
#
# COMPACT_ATOMS: atom_id res chain seq x y z
N LEU A 1 29.36 53.83 48.63
CA LEU A 1 29.91 52.72 47.82
C LEU A 1 29.02 51.46 47.91
N GLU A 2 28.33 51.19 49.02
CA GLU A 2 27.39 50.05 49.16
C GLU A 2 26.13 50.11 48.27
N THR A 3 25.61 51.30 47.97
CA THR A 3 24.43 51.48 47.12
C THR A 3 24.64 51.06 45.66
N VAL A 4 25.88 51.10 45.16
CA VAL A 4 26.22 50.69 43.79
C VAL A 4 26.35 49.17 43.70
N ALA A 5 26.94 48.53 44.72
CA ALA A 5 27.03 47.08 44.81
C ALA A 5 25.65 46.40 44.93
N ASN A 6 24.71 47.00 45.67
CA ASN A 6 23.34 46.49 45.79
C ASN A 6 22.51 46.66 44.49
N LEU A 7 22.83 47.66 43.66
CA LEU A 7 22.17 47.85 42.36
C LEU A 7 22.66 46.83 41.32
N ASP A 8 23.96 46.53 41.28
CA ASP A 8 24.49 45.50 40.38
C ASP A 8 24.07 44.08 40.80
N ALA A 9 24.06 43.78 42.10
CA ALA A 9 23.57 42.49 42.60
C ALA A 9 22.08 42.27 42.31
N LYS A 10 21.25 43.32 42.40
CA LYS A 10 19.82 43.24 42.07
C LYS A 10 19.60 43.04 40.56
N LYS A 11 20.34 43.77 39.71
CA LYS A 11 20.30 43.58 38.25
C LYS A 11 20.79 42.20 37.82
N LEU A 12 21.81 41.65 38.48
CA LEU A 12 22.32 40.31 38.20
C LEU A 12 21.36 39.21 38.67
N GLY A 13 20.68 39.39 39.81
CA GLY A 13 19.62 38.50 40.27
C GLY A 13 18.43 38.48 39.30
N ASP A 14 17.95 39.66 38.89
CA ASP A 14 16.88 39.79 37.92
C ASP A 14 17.29 39.24 36.53
N ALA A 15 18.55 39.40 36.12
CA ALA A 15 19.06 38.85 34.86
C ALA A 15 19.10 37.31 34.84
N GLY A 16 19.55 36.68 35.93
CA GLY A 16 19.57 35.21 36.05
C GLY A 16 18.17 34.59 36.14
N GLU A 17 17.21 35.31 36.72
CA GLU A 17 15.80 34.90 36.76
C GLU A 17 15.13 35.07 35.39
N ILE A 18 15.42 36.14 34.66
CA ILE A 18 14.97 36.34 33.27
C ILE A 18 15.55 35.29 32.33
N GLU A 19 16.82 34.89 32.48
CA GLU A 19 17.40 33.79 31.71
C GLU A 19 16.75 32.44 32.02
N LYS A 20 16.46 32.15 33.29
CA LYS A 20 15.70 30.94 33.67
C LYS A 20 14.30 30.94 33.09
N VAL A 21 13.58 32.06 33.19
CA VAL A 21 12.24 32.21 32.60
C VAL A 21 12.29 32.06 31.09
N LYS A 22 13.28 32.63 30.40
CA LYS A 22 13.47 32.41 28.95
C LYS A 22 13.79 30.95 28.60
N ALA A 23 14.60 30.27 29.40
CA ALA A 23 14.93 28.87 29.19
C ALA A 23 13.74 27.93 29.46
N GLU A 24 12.95 28.20 30.49
CA GLU A 24 11.71 27.46 30.79
C GLU A 24 10.63 27.73 29.73
N ILE A 25 10.50 28.97 29.29
CA ILE A 25 9.62 29.34 28.18
C ILE A 25 10.08 28.67 26.89
N GLY A 26 11.37 28.67 26.58
CA GLY A 26 11.95 27.98 25.43
C GLY A 26 11.63 26.49 25.44
N LYS A 27 11.88 25.81 26.57
CA LYS A 27 11.52 24.38 26.74
C LYS A 27 10.02 24.12 26.63
N ALA A 28 9.18 25.02 27.16
CA ALA A 28 7.73 24.90 27.04
C ALA A 28 7.26 25.09 25.59
N TYR A 29 7.89 26.01 24.84
CA TYR A 29 7.64 26.18 23.41
C TYR A 29 8.15 25.02 22.58
N ASP A 30 9.35 24.50 22.83
CA ASP A 30 9.89 23.31 22.17
C ASP A 30 9.01 22.08 22.43
N THR A 31 8.55 21.91 23.67
CA THR A 31 7.59 20.84 24.02
C THR A 31 6.29 21.01 23.24
N LYS A 32 5.71 22.22 23.22
CA LYS A 32 4.48 22.50 22.48
C LYS A 32 4.66 22.34 20.97
N LEU A 33 5.80 22.73 20.42
CA LEU A 33 6.15 22.55 19.02
C LEU A 33 6.23 21.07 18.69
N THR A 34 6.98 20.30 19.48
CA THR A 34 7.12 18.86 19.30
C THR A 34 5.77 18.15 19.42
N GLU A 35 4.94 18.55 20.38
CA GLU A 35 3.61 17.97 20.57
C GLU A 35 2.66 18.33 19.42
N ALA A 36 2.74 19.57 18.91
CA ALA A 36 1.98 20.01 17.76
C ALA A 36 2.42 19.32 16.46
N THR A 37 3.73 19.18 16.22
CA THR A 37 4.26 18.45 15.04
C THR A 37 3.90 16.97 15.11
N THR A 38 4.05 16.34 16.29
CA THR A 38 3.64 14.94 16.49
C THR A 38 2.15 14.75 16.22
N ARG A 39 1.28 15.65 16.72
CA ARG A 39 -0.15 15.59 16.41
C ARG A 39 -0.44 15.81 14.92
N ALA A 40 0.27 16.72 14.26
CA ALA A 40 0.12 16.95 12.82
C ALA A 40 0.48 15.69 12.03
N GLU A 41 1.64 15.07 12.30
CA GLU A 41 2.07 13.83 11.65
C GLU A 41 1.08 12.68 11.89
N GLN A 42 0.55 12.55 13.12
CA GLN A 42 -0.46 11.54 13.43
C GLN A 42 -1.78 11.77 12.68
N LEU A 43 -2.25 13.02 12.62
CA LEU A 43 -3.46 13.38 11.87
C LEU A 43 -3.26 13.17 10.37
N GLU A 44 -2.09 13.49 9.83
CA GLU A 44 -1.74 13.23 8.44
C GLU A 44 -1.75 11.72 8.15
N GLN A 45 -1.15 10.89 9.01
CA GLN A 45 -1.17 9.44 8.87
C GLN A 45 -2.59 8.86 8.95
N GLN A 46 -3.45 9.41 9.80
CA GLN A 46 -4.85 8.99 9.89
C GLN A 46 -5.66 9.41 8.67
N LEU A 47 -5.52 10.65 8.21
CA LEU A 47 -6.14 11.14 6.98
C LEU A 47 -5.68 10.33 5.78
N TYR A 48 -4.39 10.03 5.74
CA TYR A 48 -3.79 9.17 4.75
C TYR A 48 -4.43 7.78 4.76
N ALA A 49 -4.46 7.12 5.93
CA ALA A 49 -5.05 5.80 6.08
C ALA A 49 -6.54 5.77 5.70
N GLU A 50 -7.31 6.81 6.05
CA GLU A 50 -8.73 6.91 5.72
C GLU A 50 -8.97 7.18 4.23
N LYS A 51 -8.24 8.13 3.63
CA LYS A 51 -8.40 8.51 2.22
C LYS A 51 -7.94 7.39 1.30
N ILE A 52 -6.78 6.82 1.59
CA ILE A 52 -6.21 5.73 0.79
C ILE A 52 -6.97 4.44 1.06
N GLY A 53 -7.22 4.07 2.32
CA GLY A 53 -8.00 2.88 2.66
C GLY A 53 -9.43 2.94 2.10
N GLY A 54 -10.07 4.11 2.15
CA GLY A 54 -11.36 4.34 1.50
C GLY A 54 -11.30 4.21 -0.02
N SER A 55 -10.18 4.60 -0.65
CA SER A 55 -9.96 4.43 -2.09
C SER A 55 -9.73 2.95 -2.45
N PHE A 56 -8.92 2.23 -1.67
CA PHE A 56 -8.75 0.78 -1.80
C PHE A 56 -10.07 0.02 -1.65
N SER A 57 -10.92 0.41 -0.68
CA SER A 57 -12.21 -0.25 -0.47
C SER A 57 -13.23 0.01 -1.57
N ARG A 58 -13.14 1.14 -2.29
CA ARG A 58 -14.05 1.48 -3.41
C ARG A 58 -13.51 1.07 -4.78
N SER A 59 -12.24 0.67 -4.85
CA SER A 59 -11.57 0.33 -6.10
C SER A 59 -12.13 -0.94 -6.71
N LYS A 60 -12.54 -0.84 -7.98
CA LYS A 60 -12.97 -2.02 -8.76
C LYS A 60 -11.78 -2.88 -9.13
N PHE A 61 -10.62 -2.27 -9.38
CA PHE A 61 -9.39 -2.98 -9.64
C PHE A 61 -9.03 -3.90 -8.46
N VAL A 62 -9.08 -3.41 -7.22
CA VAL A 62 -8.82 -4.22 -6.02
C VAL A 62 -9.83 -5.36 -5.87
N ALA A 63 -11.12 -5.07 -6.06
CA ALA A 63 -12.17 -6.08 -5.93
C ALA A 63 -12.05 -7.22 -6.97
N ASP A 64 -11.82 -6.87 -8.24
CA ASP A 64 -11.93 -7.81 -9.36
C ASP A 64 -10.58 -8.41 -9.77
N ARG A 65 -9.48 -7.66 -9.68
CA ARG A 65 -8.18 -8.05 -10.21
C ARG A 65 -7.19 -8.56 -9.15
N LEU A 66 -7.36 -8.22 -7.87
CA LEU A 66 -6.43 -8.66 -6.82
C LEU A 66 -6.93 -9.93 -6.10
N ALA A 67 -6.00 -10.87 -5.89
CA ALA A 67 -6.23 -12.13 -5.17
C ALA A 67 -5.98 -11.99 -3.66
N VAL A 68 -5.21 -10.97 -3.29
CA VAL A 68 -4.88 -10.64 -1.90
C VAL A 68 -5.89 -9.64 -1.30
N PRO A 69 -6.12 -9.69 0.02
CA PRO A 69 -6.97 -8.72 0.71
C PRO A 69 -6.47 -7.28 0.55
N ALA A 70 -7.42 -6.34 0.50
CA ALA A 70 -7.13 -4.91 0.35
C ALA A 70 -6.16 -4.36 1.41
N ASP A 71 -6.21 -4.89 2.64
CA ASP A 71 -5.33 -4.50 3.75
C ASP A 71 -3.84 -4.75 3.44
N MET A 72 -3.50 -5.92 2.88
CA MET A 72 -2.12 -6.24 2.49
C MET A 72 -1.63 -5.34 1.36
N VAL A 73 -2.50 -5.08 0.38
CA VAL A 73 -2.21 -4.22 -0.77
C VAL A 73 -2.01 -2.79 -0.30
N GLN A 74 -2.84 -2.31 0.62
CA GLN A 74 -2.67 -1.01 1.26
C GLN A 74 -1.37 -0.93 2.05
N SER A 75 -0.93 -1.97 2.74
CA SER A 75 0.35 -1.95 3.46
C SER A 75 1.55 -1.86 2.50
N VAL A 76 1.51 -2.57 1.37
CA VAL A 76 2.60 -2.61 0.39
C VAL A 76 2.62 -1.37 -0.50
N PHE A 77 1.48 -1.00 -1.07
CA PHE A 77 1.34 0.07 -2.06
C PHE A 77 0.83 1.38 -1.47
N GLY A 78 0.23 1.35 -0.28
CA GLY A 78 -0.20 2.53 0.47
C GLY A 78 0.91 3.56 0.49
N LYS A 79 2.10 3.19 0.98
CA LYS A 79 3.30 4.06 1.11
C LYS A 79 3.72 4.82 -0.16
N HIS A 80 3.32 4.34 -1.33
CA HIS A 80 3.62 4.95 -2.63
C HIS A 80 2.57 5.98 -3.05
N LEU A 81 1.40 5.97 -2.42
CA LEU A 81 0.34 6.94 -2.63
C LEU A 81 0.59 8.14 -1.72
N LYS A 82 0.28 9.35 -2.18
CA LYS A 82 0.23 10.59 -1.39
C LYS A 82 -1.00 11.37 -1.80
N ILE A 83 -1.41 12.31 -0.95
CA ILE A 83 -2.53 13.19 -1.26
C ILE A 83 -1.94 14.53 -1.68
N GLU A 84 -2.08 14.87 -2.96
CA GLU A 84 -1.72 16.20 -3.48
C GLU A 84 -3.00 16.86 -3.99
N ASP A 85 -3.24 18.11 -3.59
CA ASP A 85 -4.41 18.90 -4.01
C ASP A 85 -5.76 18.21 -3.76
N GLY A 86 -5.83 17.37 -2.72
CA GLY A 86 -7.02 16.60 -2.36
C GLY A 86 -7.23 15.32 -3.18
N ASN A 87 -6.37 15.04 -4.16
CA ASN A 87 -6.39 13.84 -5.00
C ASN A 87 -5.31 12.85 -4.57
N VAL A 88 -5.59 11.55 -4.70
CA VAL A 88 -4.60 10.51 -4.42
C VAL A 88 -3.67 10.39 -5.63
N VAL A 89 -2.40 10.72 -5.43
CA VAL A 89 -1.33 10.65 -6.42
C VAL A 89 -0.38 9.53 -6.03
N ALA A 90 -0.12 8.60 -6.95
CA ALA A 90 0.87 7.56 -6.74
C ALA A 90 2.26 7.96 -7.24
N TYR A 91 3.27 7.42 -6.57
CA TYR A 91 4.68 7.54 -6.92
C TYR A 91 5.27 6.16 -7.14
N ASP A 92 6.10 6.00 -8.15
CA ASP A 92 6.81 4.75 -8.38
C ASP A 92 7.85 4.45 -7.27
N ALA A 93 8.55 3.32 -7.39
CA ALA A 93 9.63 2.95 -6.47
C ALA A 93 10.84 3.92 -6.52
N HIS A 94 10.95 4.73 -7.57
CA HIS A 94 12.00 5.73 -7.77
C HIS A 94 11.58 7.13 -7.28
N GLY A 95 10.35 7.30 -6.80
CA GLY A 95 9.82 8.58 -6.33
C GLY A 95 9.29 9.49 -7.44
N ASN A 96 9.04 8.98 -8.64
CA ASN A 96 8.41 9.73 -9.73
C ASN A 96 6.90 9.65 -9.65
N LYS A 97 6.23 10.78 -9.89
CA LYS A 97 4.77 10.86 -9.98
C LYS A 97 4.25 10.02 -11.15
N LEU A 98 3.28 9.15 -10.88
CA LEU A 98 2.62 8.35 -11.90
C LEU A 98 1.53 9.18 -12.58
N TYR A 99 1.63 9.25 -13.91
CA TYR A 99 0.67 9.93 -14.78
C TYR A 99 -0.26 8.93 -15.45
N SER A 100 -1.48 9.36 -15.74
CA SER A 100 -2.45 8.56 -16.48
C SER A 100 -1.95 8.31 -17.90
N LYS A 101 -2.04 7.06 -18.37
CA LYS A 101 -1.82 6.70 -19.77
C LYS A 101 -3.01 7.12 -20.63
N ALA A 102 -4.21 7.10 -20.05
CA ALA A 102 -5.43 7.56 -20.72
C ALA A 102 -5.52 9.09 -20.83
N ARG A 103 -4.97 9.82 -19.84
CA ARG A 103 -4.96 11.28 -19.77
C ARG A 103 -3.54 11.82 -19.61
N PRO A 104 -2.79 12.02 -20.71
CA PRO A 104 -1.44 12.53 -20.65
C PRO A 104 -1.41 13.92 -20.00
N GLY A 105 -0.62 14.06 -18.93
CA GLY A 105 -0.46 15.33 -18.20
C GLY A 105 -1.26 15.43 -16.91
N GLU A 106 -2.19 14.50 -16.65
CA GLU A 106 -2.87 14.38 -15.35
C GLU A 106 -2.28 13.25 -14.51
N ALA A 107 -2.35 13.38 -13.19
CA ALA A 107 -2.00 12.30 -12.27
C ALA A 107 -2.86 11.06 -12.59
N ALA A 108 -2.26 9.88 -12.51
CA ALA A 108 -3.02 8.64 -12.66
C ALA A 108 -4.13 8.57 -11.61
N ASP A 109 -5.32 8.14 -12.04
CA ASP A 109 -6.41 7.85 -11.12
C ASP A 109 -6.01 6.69 -10.19
N PHE A 110 -6.67 6.53 -9.05
CA PHE A 110 -6.26 5.54 -8.05
C PHE A 110 -6.14 4.12 -8.63
N ASP A 111 -7.13 3.68 -9.41
CA ASP A 111 -7.15 2.35 -10.01
C ASP A 111 -6.01 2.15 -11.03
N GLU A 112 -5.76 3.15 -11.88
CA GLU A 112 -4.72 3.10 -12.91
C GLU A 112 -3.31 3.20 -12.32
N ALA A 113 -3.15 4.07 -11.32
CA ALA A 113 -1.94 4.18 -10.53
C ALA A 113 -1.59 2.86 -9.85
N LEU A 114 -2.59 2.22 -9.23
CA LEU A 114 -2.41 0.93 -8.57
C LEU A 114 -2.07 -0.17 -9.57
N GLU A 115 -2.67 -0.17 -10.77
CA GLU A 115 -2.31 -1.10 -11.84
C GLU A 115 -0.84 -0.94 -12.25
N ILE A 116 -0.37 0.29 -12.47
CA ILE A 116 1.04 0.56 -12.82
C ILE A 116 1.99 0.10 -11.68
N LEU A 117 1.64 0.38 -10.42
CA LEU A 117 2.44 -0.03 -9.27
C LEU A 117 2.50 -1.56 -9.13
N VAL A 118 1.38 -2.24 -9.32
CA VAL A 118 1.29 -3.70 -9.29
C VAL A 118 2.09 -4.30 -10.45
N ASP A 119 2.03 -3.72 -11.66
CA ASP A 119 2.79 -4.20 -12.81
C ASP A 119 4.32 -4.12 -12.62
N GLN A 120 4.78 -3.11 -11.88
CA GLN A 120 6.19 -2.94 -11.52
C GLN A 120 6.65 -3.87 -10.38
N TYR A 121 5.73 -4.55 -9.69
CA TYR A 121 6.04 -5.36 -8.53
C TYR A 121 6.62 -6.73 -8.92
N PRO A 122 7.76 -7.17 -8.33
CA PRO A 122 8.41 -8.43 -8.70
C PRO A 122 7.54 -9.68 -8.53
N TYR A 123 6.60 -9.67 -7.59
CA TYR A 123 5.70 -10.80 -7.32
C TYR A 123 4.26 -10.49 -7.73
N ARG A 124 4.06 -9.66 -8.76
CA ARG A 124 2.73 -9.26 -9.25
C ARG A 124 1.80 -10.42 -9.56
N ASP A 125 2.34 -11.51 -10.12
CA ASP A 125 1.55 -12.69 -10.48
C ASP A 125 0.95 -13.42 -9.26
N GLN A 126 1.51 -13.20 -8.06
CA GLN A 126 0.99 -13.78 -6.81
C GLN A 126 -0.11 -12.93 -6.18
N ILE A 127 -0.11 -11.61 -6.45
CA ILE A 127 -1.09 -10.67 -5.90
C ILE A 127 -2.26 -10.42 -6.86
N LEU A 128 -2.05 -10.62 -8.16
CA LEU A 128 -3.10 -10.60 -9.16
C LEU A 128 -3.88 -11.91 -9.15
N LYS A 129 -5.20 -11.84 -9.28
CA LYS A 129 -6.03 -12.98 -9.67
C LYS A 129 -5.54 -13.39 -11.04
N GLY A 130 -4.79 -14.49 -11.11
CA GLY A 130 -4.22 -15.01 -12.33
C GLY A 130 -5.24 -14.96 -13.46
N SER A 131 -4.89 -14.30 -14.55
CA SER A 131 -5.72 -14.18 -15.75
C SER A 131 -5.81 -15.53 -16.45
N GLY A 132 -6.44 -16.52 -15.84
CA GLY A 132 -6.79 -17.80 -16.46
C GLY A 132 -5.65 -18.59 -17.10
N HIS A 133 -4.39 -18.19 -16.93
CA HIS A 133 -3.26 -19.03 -17.29
C HIS A 133 -3.07 -20.01 -16.15
N SER A 134 -3.74 -21.15 -16.30
CA SER A 134 -3.34 -22.44 -15.75
C SER A 134 -1.85 -22.67 -16.00
N GLY A 135 -1.00 -22.07 -15.18
CA GLY A 135 0.44 -22.33 -15.11
C GLY A 135 0.68 -23.29 -13.97
N GLY A 136 0.74 -24.58 -14.27
CA GLY A 136 1.26 -25.59 -13.34
C GLY A 136 0.26 -26.08 -12.29
N GLY A 137 -0.94 -26.49 -12.71
CA GLY A 137 -1.75 -27.41 -11.92
C GLY A 137 -1.01 -28.73 -11.73
N THR A 138 -0.28 -28.85 -10.63
CA THR A 138 -0.02 -30.17 -10.03
C THR A 138 -1.22 -30.46 -9.13
N PRO A 139 -2.12 -31.40 -9.47
CA PRO A 139 -3.07 -31.89 -8.49
C PRO A 139 -2.27 -32.61 -7.39
N PRO A 140 -2.51 -32.34 -6.09
CA PRO A 140 -1.92 -33.14 -5.05
C PRO A 140 -2.57 -34.53 -5.10
N GLY A 141 -1.82 -35.52 -5.59
CA GLY A 141 -2.13 -36.93 -5.44
C GLY A 141 -3.15 -37.50 -6.43
N GLY A 142 -2.67 -38.11 -7.51
CA GLY A 142 -3.51 -38.93 -8.38
C GLY A 142 -2.73 -39.51 -9.55
N LYS A 143 -2.20 -40.72 -9.35
CA LYS A 143 -1.70 -41.74 -10.32
C LYS A 143 -1.86 -41.39 -11.82
N PRO A 144 -0.82 -41.56 -12.67
CA PRO A 144 -0.99 -41.44 -14.11
C PRO A 144 -1.85 -42.61 -14.59
N SER A 145 -3.06 -42.33 -15.05
CA SER A 145 -3.88 -43.30 -15.76
C SER A 145 -4.19 -42.74 -17.13
N GLY A 146 -3.74 -43.47 -18.14
CA GLY A 146 -3.98 -43.17 -19.55
C GLY A 146 -5.46 -42.89 -19.81
N SER A 147 -5.67 -41.92 -20.68
CA SER A 147 -6.93 -41.58 -21.33
C SER A 147 -7.77 -42.81 -21.63
N THR A 148 -8.75 -43.09 -20.78
CA THR A 148 -9.87 -43.96 -21.09
C THR A 148 -11.11 -43.08 -21.08
N ALA A 149 -11.75 -42.97 -22.24
CA ALA A 149 -12.99 -42.22 -22.42
C ALA A 149 -14.04 -42.71 -21.41
N LYS A 150 -14.75 -41.78 -20.75
CA LYS A 150 -15.72 -42.12 -19.69
C LYS A 150 -17.04 -42.67 -20.25
N SER A 151 -17.33 -42.43 -21.52
CA SER A 151 -18.51 -42.93 -22.21
C SER A 151 -18.24 -43.14 -23.70
N LEU A 152 -19.04 -43.99 -24.37
CA LEU A 152 -18.94 -44.24 -25.81
C LEU A 152 -19.11 -42.94 -26.65
N ALA A 153 -19.84 -41.96 -26.12
CA ALA A 153 -20.06 -40.66 -26.76
C ALA A 153 -18.81 -39.77 -26.76
N ASP A 154 -17.85 -40.05 -25.87
CA ASP A 154 -16.58 -39.32 -25.78
C ASP A 154 -15.48 -39.91 -26.69
N CYS A 155 -15.72 -41.07 -27.30
CA CYS A 155 -14.78 -41.72 -28.21
C CYS A 155 -14.81 -41.04 -29.59
N LYS A 156 -13.74 -40.33 -29.94
CA LYS A 156 -13.64 -39.59 -31.20
C LYS A 156 -13.12 -40.45 -32.35
N THR A 157 -12.44 -41.54 -32.03
CA THR A 157 -11.86 -42.47 -33.01
C THR A 157 -12.39 -43.88 -32.84
N GLU A 158 -12.39 -44.65 -33.93
CA GLU A 158 -12.82 -46.06 -33.90
C GLU A 158 -11.91 -46.91 -33.01
N ALA A 159 -10.62 -46.59 -32.94
CA ALA A 159 -9.68 -47.25 -32.04
C ALA A 159 -10.06 -47.06 -30.56
N GLU A 160 -10.51 -45.86 -30.16
CA GLU A 160 -10.96 -45.59 -28.80
C GLU A 160 -12.28 -46.30 -28.47
N LYS A 161 -13.20 -46.43 -29.43
CA LYS A 161 -14.46 -47.17 -29.23
C LYS A 161 -14.20 -48.66 -29.01
N VAL A 162 -13.31 -49.26 -29.80
CA VAL A 162 -12.94 -50.68 -29.67
C VAL A 162 -12.31 -50.92 -28.29
N ALA A 163 -11.37 -50.07 -27.88
CA ALA A 163 -10.76 -50.18 -26.56
C ALA A 163 -11.79 -50.04 -25.42
N TYR A 164 -12.73 -49.09 -25.51
CA TYR A 164 -13.78 -48.93 -24.51
C TYR A 164 -14.72 -50.14 -24.44
N LEU A 165 -15.12 -50.71 -25.58
CA LEU A 165 -15.96 -51.91 -25.61
C LEU A 165 -15.24 -53.14 -25.05
N GLU A 166 -13.92 -53.24 -25.22
CA GLU A 166 -13.11 -54.28 -24.58
C GLU A 166 -13.03 -54.12 -23.06
N THR A 167 -13.05 -52.88 -22.54
CA THR A 167 -13.07 -52.65 -21.08
C THR A 167 -14.40 -52.97 -20.40
N ILE A 168 -15.49 -53.14 -21.16
CA ILE A 168 -16.84 -53.43 -20.62
C ILE A 168 -17.18 -54.95 -20.66
N LYS A 169 -16.40 -55.76 -21.38
CA LYS A 169 -16.52 -57.22 -21.35
C LYS A 169 -15.90 -57.82 -20.10
#